data_AF-A0A6I6ABS4-F1
#
_entry.id   AF-A0A6I6ABS4-F1
#
_cell.length_a   1.000
_cell.length_b   1.000
_cell.length_c   1.000
_cell.angle_alpha   90.00
_cell.angle_beta   90.00
_cell.angle_gamma   90.00
#
_symmetry.space_group_name_H-M   'P 1'
#
loop_
_entity.id
_entity.type
_entity.pdbx_description
1 polymer ?
#
loop_
_entity_poly.entity_id
_entity_poly.type
_entity_poly.pdbx_seq_one_letter_code
_entity_poly.pdbx_strand_id
1 'polypeptide(L)'
;MKPRSSKPQAGSTVTARSGVDSGTGLLTMRAGGLALALLCAGMLLLGAAGSEETEQDNRKKIESMSPAERAQLKRNYEKFQKLSPEEKARYRKIHEAIKDRPELNRVMRCYEDWVRTLSPWEQEDLRKAETPEERMALIRKFRAEHQNSSRWQRYRNYFEVVKILKIDSRDPVMRALFRIQPPSPELFAEMISTLEKSLPVPVKYPKSKTELTEFQRSLAVLQTATQVKRQEKGKAEELDADWPGEEVVTKVFALFEENQYRPIRDSGDMRGGPDNRRGDLFNGPDLKMIRPDRQRSVVKFVLAKGLLNQWIMTVRDELDQLTVPEDQLQKFFETLSSKDKDELLKHPPEELQERLKFMYLRDHMTKDVRRSLSENTRETMQVITRMAAGADPGRVIEGPFRQRNGGTRGGRFLNPNGRRPNGPGGRGERNREDEPEDRKPGAERPRPRDRQPDA
;
A
#
# COMPACT_ATOMS: atom_id res chain seq x y z
N MET A 1 25.10 2.84 -83.40
CA MET A 1 23.70 3.17 -83.77
C MET A 1 23.40 4.63 -83.43
N LYS A 2 22.47 5.25 -84.16
CA LYS A 2 22.06 6.68 -84.12
C LYS A 2 20.51 6.70 -84.19
N PRO A 3 19.80 7.82 -83.98
CA PRO A 3 19.72 8.75 -82.83
C PRO A 3 18.28 8.77 -82.26
N ARG A 4 17.86 9.60 -81.27
CA ARG A 4 17.29 10.97 -81.40
C ARG A 4 16.78 11.41 -80.00
N SER A 5 17.02 12.65 -79.53
CA SER A 5 16.28 13.92 -79.79
C SER A 5 14.97 14.03 -78.96
N SER A 6 14.54 15.17 -78.36
CA SER A 6 14.91 16.58 -78.59
C SER A 6 14.76 17.48 -77.34
N LYS A 7 15.55 18.57 -77.28
CA LYS A 7 15.27 19.86 -76.58
C LYS A 7 14.28 20.72 -77.44
N PRO A 8 13.88 21.99 -77.15
CA PRO A 8 14.52 23.07 -76.36
C PRO A 8 13.57 23.90 -75.42
N GLN A 9 14.06 24.76 -74.49
CA GLN A 9 14.15 26.26 -74.52
C GLN A 9 12.86 27.02 -74.95
N ALA A 10 12.50 28.24 -74.51
CA ALA A 10 13.07 29.28 -73.61
C ALA A 10 11.89 30.00 -72.86
N GLY A 11 11.92 31.20 -72.27
CA GLY A 11 12.95 32.24 -72.03
C GLY A 11 12.31 33.62 -71.68
N SER A 12 13.05 34.53 -71.01
CA SER A 12 12.74 35.97 -70.70
C SER A 12 11.42 36.29 -69.94
N THR A 13 11.38 36.95 -68.77
CA THR A 13 11.75 38.35 -68.41
C THR A 13 11.13 39.45 -69.28
N VAL A 14 10.30 40.32 -68.69
CA VAL A 14 10.42 41.81 -68.76
C VAL A 14 9.37 42.47 -67.82
N THR A 15 9.58 43.76 -67.55
CA THR A 15 9.08 44.57 -66.45
C THR A 15 7.91 45.52 -66.80
N ALA A 16 7.32 46.08 -65.74
CA ALA A 16 6.87 47.47 -65.59
C ALA A 16 5.49 47.95 -66.11
N ARG A 17 4.81 48.72 -65.22
CA ARG A 17 3.95 49.91 -65.48
C ARG A 17 2.67 49.68 -66.31
N SER A 18 1.63 50.54 -66.30
CA SER A 18 1.18 51.64 -65.42
C SER A 18 -0.20 52.11 -65.92
N GLY A 19 -1.01 52.76 -65.08
CA GLY A 19 -2.24 53.46 -65.51
C GLY A 19 -3.49 52.87 -64.81
N VAL A 20 -4.26 53.56 -63.95
CA VAL A 20 -4.75 54.96 -63.83
C VAL A 20 -6.09 55.17 -64.55
N ASP A 21 -7.05 55.70 -63.78
CA ASP A 21 -8.33 56.33 -64.17
C ASP A 21 -9.44 55.46 -64.80
N SER A 22 -10.72 55.82 -64.68
CA SER A 22 -11.49 56.59 -63.68
C SER A 22 -12.98 56.38 -64.00
N GLY A 23 -13.90 56.37 -63.02
CA GLY A 23 -15.30 56.02 -63.29
C GLY A 23 -16.28 56.27 -62.15
N THR A 24 -16.69 57.52 -61.97
CA THR A 24 -17.61 57.99 -60.91
C THR A 24 -19.08 57.62 -61.13
N GLY A 25 -19.79 57.27 -60.06
CA GLY A 25 -21.26 57.17 -59.96
C GLY A 25 -21.68 57.02 -58.48
N LEU A 26 -21.62 58.08 -57.67
CA LEU A 26 -22.58 59.19 -57.54
C LEU A 26 -23.83 58.85 -56.68
N LEU A 27 -23.84 59.40 -55.45
CA LEU A 27 -24.98 59.66 -54.55
C LEU A 27 -25.84 58.44 -54.12
N THR A 28 -26.03 58.22 -52.81
CA THR A 28 -26.98 59.05 -52.06
C THR A 28 -26.80 59.03 -50.53
N MET A 29 -27.29 60.11 -49.91
CA MET A 29 -27.70 60.28 -48.51
C MET A 29 -26.65 60.35 -47.39
N ARG A 30 -26.84 61.39 -46.56
CA ARG A 30 -25.99 61.84 -45.44
C ARG A 30 -26.59 61.41 -44.08
N ALA A 31 -25.77 61.59 -43.05
CA ALA A 31 -26.18 61.98 -41.68
C ALA A 31 -27.04 60.99 -40.86
N GLY A 32 -26.36 60.23 -40.00
CA GLY A 32 -26.96 59.50 -38.87
C GLY A 32 -25.97 59.22 -37.72
N GLY A 33 -24.78 59.80 -37.76
CA GLY A 33 -23.70 59.53 -36.80
C GLY A 33 -23.82 60.39 -35.55
N LEU A 34 -24.68 60.00 -34.59
CA LEU A 34 -24.56 60.33 -33.15
C LEU A 34 -25.56 59.62 -32.20
N ALA A 35 -26.32 58.61 -32.67
CA ALA A 35 -27.33 57.92 -31.84
C ALA A 35 -26.98 56.48 -31.43
N LEU A 36 -26.04 55.79 -32.10
CA LEU A 36 -25.80 54.36 -31.89
C LEU A 36 -24.66 54.04 -30.89
N ALA A 37 -23.82 55.01 -30.53
CA ALA A 37 -22.73 54.82 -29.57
C ALA A 37 -23.20 54.77 -28.10
N LEU A 38 -24.36 55.37 -27.77
CA LEU A 38 -24.91 55.41 -26.40
C LEU A 38 -25.76 54.18 -26.05
N LEU A 39 -26.30 53.46 -27.02
CA LEU A 39 -27.11 52.25 -26.77
C LEU A 39 -26.26 51.01 -26.42
N CYS A 40 -25.01 50.92 -26.91
CA CYS A 40 -24.10 49.85 -26.52
C CYS A 40 -23.46 50.05 -25.13
N ALA A 41 -23.40 51.28 -24.62
CA ALA A 41 -22.93 51.56 -23.25
C ALA A 41 -23.98 51.17 -22.19
N GLY A 42 -25.27 51.30 -22.50
CA GLY A 42 -26.37 50.99 -21.56
C GLY A 42 -26.49 49.50 -21.19
N MET A 43 -26.26 48.58 -22.14
CA MET A 43 -26.38 47.13 -21.87
C MET A 43 -25.19 46.52 -21.12
N LEU A 44 -24.05 47.21 -21.04
CA LEU A 44 -22.90 46.77 -20.21
C LEU A 44 -23.03 47.19 -18.74
N LEU A 45 -23.92 48.13 -18.41
CA LEU A 45 -24.13 48.63 -17.04
C LEU A 45 -25.34 48.02 -16.30
N LEU A 46 -26.19 47.27 -16.98
CA LEU A 46 -27.40 46.63 -16.40
C LEU A 46 -27.22 45.14 -16.04
N GLY A 47 -26.00 44.60 -16.16
CA GLY A 47 -25.66 43.22 -15.76
C GLY A 47 -24.86 43.10 -14.46
N ALA A 48 -24.51 44.21 -13.80
CA ALA A 48 -23.54 44.28 -12.71
C ALA A 48 -24.16 44.50 -11.31
N ALA A 49 -25.38 44.03 -11.07
CA ALA A 49 -25.96 43.96 -9.73
C ALA A 49 -25.51 42.67 -9.02
N GLY A 50 -24.30 42.64 -8.43
CA GLY A 50 -23.81 41.40 -7.78
C GLY A 50 -22.44 41.35 -7.08
N SER A 51 -21.60 42.40 -7.11
CA SER A 51 -20.37 42.45 -6.27
C SER A 51 -19.70 43.83 -6.26
N GLU A 52 -19.47 44.41 -5.08
CA GLU A 52 -18.71 45.65 -4.88
C GLU A 52 -17.18 45.43 -4.84
N GLU A 53 -16.64 44.57 -5.72
CA GLU A 53 -15.18 44.49 -5.95
C GLU A 53 -14.86 45.29 -7.22
N THR A 54 -14.32 46.50 -7.07
CA THR A 54 -14.16 47.42 -8.21
C THR A 54 -13.20 46.86 -9.26
N GLU A 55 -13.30 47.32 -10.52
CA GLU A 55 -12.32 46.95 -11.54
C GLU A 55 -10.87 47.30 -11.12
N GLN A 56 -10.71 48.36 -10.33
CA GLN A 56 -9.42 48.81 -9.82
C GLN A 56 -8.86 47.82 -8.78
N ASP A 57 -9.69 47.25 -7.92
CA ASP A 57 -9.25 46.26 -6.92
C ASP A 57 -8.94 44.92 -7.57
N ASN A 58 -9.73 44.52 -8.56
CA ASN A 58 -9.42 43.35 -9.40
C ASN A 58 -8.08 43.51 -10.17
N ARG A 59 -7.77 44.71 -10.68
CA ARG A 59 -6.45 45.01 -11.28
C ARG A 59 -5.31 44.88 -10.27
N LYS A 60 -5.41 45.53 -9.10
CA LYS A 60 -4.41 45.42 -8.02
C LYS A 60 -4.18 43.96 -7.59
N LYS A 61 -5.26 43.18 -7.48
CA LYS A 61 -5.24 41.75 -7.13
C LYS A 61 -4.47 40.94 -8.17
N ILE A 62 -4.74 41.13 -9.45
CA ILE A 62 -3.98 40.49 -10.55
C ILE A 62 -2.52 40.99 -10.58
N GLU A 63 -2.27 42.26 -10.28
CA GLU A 63 -0.92 42.83 -10.18
C GLU A 63 -0.12 42.28 -8.98
N SER A 64 -0.77 41.92 -7.88
CA SER A 64 -0.13 41.24 -6.75
C SER A 64 0.18 39.76 -6.99
N MET A 65 -0.42 39.12 -7.99
CA MET A 65 -0.14 37.72 -8.34
C MET A 65 1.23 37.54 -8.99
N SER A 66 1.90 36.44 -8.67
CA SER A 66 3.15 36.02 -9.32
C SER A 66 2.94 35.72 -10.82
N PRO A 67 4.00 35.71 -11.64
CA PRO A 67 3.90 35.38 -13.06
C PRO A 67 3.25 34.00 -13.33
N ALA A 68 3.51 33.02 -12.45
CA ALA A 68 2.94 31.68 -12.55
C ALA A 68 1.42 31.68 -12.29
N GLU A 69 0.97 32.40 -11.26
CA GLU A 69 -0.45 32.55 -10.92
C GLU A 69 -1.20 33.33 -12.01
N ARG A 70 -0.63 34.43 -12.53
CA ARG A 70 -1.23 35.18 -13.65
C ARG A 70 -1.37 34.30 -14.91
N ALA A 71 -0.35 33.48 -15.21
CA ALA A 71 -0.41 32.54 -16.33
C ALA A 71 -1.48 31.46 -16.12
N GLN A 72 -1.65 30.97 -14.88
CA GLN A 72 -2.73 30.02 -14.55
C GLN A 72 -4.11 30.66 -14.62
N LEU A 73 -4.27 31.89 -14.11
CA LEU A 73 -5.51 32.66 -14.19
C LEU A 73 -5.91 32.89 -15.65
N LYS A 74 -4.97 33.27 -16.52
CA LYS A 74 -5.19 33.39 -17.96
C LYS A 74 -5.68 32.09 -18.59
N ARG A 75 -5.02 30.95 -18.33
CA ARG A 75 -5.45 29.63 -18.82
C ARG A 75 -6.85 29.24 -18.32
N ASN A 76 -7.15 29.53 -17.06
CA ASN A 76 -8.47 29.27 -16.47
C ASN A 76 -9.56 30.14 -17.12
N TYR A 77 -9.27 31.43 -17.37
CA TYR A 77 -10.17 32.35 -18.06
C TYR A 77 -10.43 31.93 -19.52
N GLU A 78 -9.39 31.55 -20.27
CA GLU A 78 -9.53 31.04 -21.64
C GLU A 78 -10.34 29.74 -21.70
N LYS A 79 -10.18 28.84 -20.74
CA LYS A 79 -11.03 27.64 -20.60
C LYS A 79 -12.47 28.03 -20.29
N PHE A 80 -12.69 28.91 -19.32
CA PHE A 80 -14.03 29.38 -18.95
C PHE A 80 -14.75 30.06 -20.13
N GLN A 81 -14.03 30.84 -20.94
CA GLN A 81 -14.62 31.48 -22.12
C GLN A 81 -15.05 30.49 -23.22
N LYS A 82 -14.43 29.30 -23.29
CA LYS A 82 -14.80 28.24 -24.23
C LYS A 82 -15.99 27.37 -23.79
N LEU A 83 -16.43 27.49 -22.54
CA LEU A 83 -17.61 26.77 -22.03
C LEU A 83 -18.92 27.27 -22.67
N SER A 84 -19.93 26.40 -22.69
CA SER A 84 -21.27 26.76 -23.15
C SER A 84 -21.92 27.83 -22.25
N PRO A 85 -22.94 28.57 -22.73
CA PRO A 85 -23.69 29.51 -21.89
C PRO A 85 -24.30 28.86 -20.64
N GLU A 86 -24.78 27.62 -20.78
CA GLU A 86 -25.37 26.82 -19.70
C GLU A 86 -24.34 26.43 -18.64
N GLU A 87 -23.16 25.98 -19.07
CA GLU A 87 -22.04 25.67 -18.18
C GLU A 87 -21.55 26.93 -17.44
N LYS A 88 -21.41 28.06 -18.15
CA LYS A 88 -21.07 29.36 -17.54
C LYS A 88 -22.11 29.77 -16.48
N ALA A 89 -23.40 29.60 -16.77
CA ALA A 89 -24.47 29.87 -15.82
C ALA A 89 -24.41 28.95 -14.59
N ARG A 90 -24.14 27.66 -14.79
CA ARG A 90 -23.95 26.68 -13.70
C ARG A 90 -22.78 27.05 -12.80
N TYR A 91 -21.62 27.41 -13.35
CA TYR A 91 -20.46 27.84 -12.55
C TYR A 91 -20.74 29.13 -11.77
N ARG A 92 -21.41 30.12 -12.37
CA ARG A 92 -21.86 31.34 -11.67
C ARG A 92 -22.78 30.99 -10.50
N LYS A 93 -23.79 30.12 -10.71
CA LYS A 93 -24.71 29.68 -9.65
C LYS A 93 -23.98 28.98 -8.49
N ILE A 94 -22.95 28.19 -8.77
CA ILE A 94 -22.10 27.58 -7.73
C ILE A 94 -21.30 28.65 -6.98
N HIS A 95 -20.68 29.60 -7.69
CA HIS A 95 -19.90 30.68 -7.08
C HIS A 95 -20.77 31.55 -6.15
N GLU A 96 -21.95 31.99 -6.61
CA GLU A 96 -22.92 32.73 -5.80
C GLU A 96 -23.36 31.97 -4.55
N ALA A 97 -23.53 30.64 -4.64
CA ALA A 97 -23.92 29.81 -3.50
C ALA A 97 -22.83 29.63 -2.43
N ILE A 98 -21.55 29.91 -2.76
CA ILE A 98 -20.41 29.70 -1.85
C ILE A 98 -19.67 30.98 -1.46
N LYS A 99 -19.75 32.08 -2.23
CA LYS A 99 -18.90 33.26 -2.04
C LYS A 99 -18.99 33.83 -0.62
N ASP A 100 -20.21 33.95 -0.08
CA ASP A 100 -20.49 34.50 1.26
C ASP A 100 -20.47 33.43 2.37
N ARG A 101 -20.05 32.18 2.07
CA ARG A 101 -20.08 31.03 2.98
C ARG A 101 -18.68 30.43 3.15
N PRO A 102 -17.86 30.93 4.10
CA PRO A 102 -16.45 30.53 4.24
C PRO A 102 -16.26 29.03 4.51
N GLU A 103 -17.21 28.40 5.22
CA GLU A 103 -17.21 26.96 5.48
C GLU A 103 -17.36 26.14 4.19
N LEU A 104 -18.26 26.53 3.29
CA LEU A 104 -18.45 25.85 2.00
C LEU A 104 -17.25 26.06 1.08
N ASN A 105 -16.66 27.27 1.08
CA ASN A 105 -15.39 27.51 0.37
C ASN A 105 -14.26 26.61 0.88
N ARG A 106 -14.16 26.40 2.20
CA ARG A 106 -13.19 25.47 2.79
C ARG A 106 -13.45 24.03 2.36
N VAL A 107 -14.70 23.56 2.42
CA VAL A 107 -15.09 22.21 1.96
C VAL A 107 -14.77 22.02 0.48
N MET A 108 -15.07 23.01 -0.37
CA MET A 108 -14.79 22.95 -1.80
C MET A 108 -13.29 22.84 -2.09
N ARG A 109 -12.43 23.60 -1.40
CA ARG A 109 -10.96 23.48 -1.51
C ARG A 109 -10.46 22.11 -1.05
N CYS A 110 -10.91 21.63 0.12
CA CYS A 110 -10.55 20.30 0.61
C CYS A 110 -11.01 19.17 -0.32
N TYR A 111 -12.12 19.36 -1.04
CA TYR A 111 -12.58 18.45 -2.08
C TYR A 111 -11.70 18.53 -3.33
N GLU A 112 -11.38 19.73 -3.82
CA GLU A 112 -10.49 19.93 -4.98
C GLU A 112 -9.10 19.31 -4.76
N ASP A 113 -8.49 19.58 -3.60
CA ASP A 113 -7.17 19.04 -3.25
C ASP A 113 -7.18 17.52 -3.09
N TRP A 114 -8.28 16.95 -2.59
CA TRP A 114 -8.46 15.49 -2.57
C TRP A 114 -8.70 14.90 -3.96
N VAL A 115 -9.48 15.55 -4.83
CA VAL A 115 -9.68 15.07 -6.22
C VAL A 115 -8.35 15.07 -6.99
N ARG A 116 -7.44 16.00 -6.72
CA ARG A 116 -6.08 16.01 -7.29
C ARG A 116 -5.24 14.79 -6.92
N THR A 117 -5.53 14.09 -5.81
CA THR A 117 -4.81 12.85 -5.44
C THR A 117 -5.37 11.60 -6.11
N LEU A 118 -6.51 11.71 -6.78
CA LEU A 118 -7.14 10.59 -7.50
C LEU A 118 -6.49 10.37 -8.86
N SER A 119 -6.45 9.12 -9.30
CA SER A 119 -6.02 8.74 -10.64
C SER A 119 -6.97 9.27 -11.73
N PRO A 120 -6.52 9.36 -13.01
CA PRO A 120 -7.35 9.89 -14.09
C PRO A 120 -8.69 9.16 -14.31
N TRP A 121 -8.74 7.85 -14.03
CA TRP A 121 -9.98 7.07 -14.15
C TRP A 121 -10.93 7.28 -12.96
N GLU A 122 -10.43 7.40 -11.73
CA GLU A 122 -11.25 7.75 -10.56
C GLU A 122 -11.84 9.17 -10.68
N GLN A 123 -11.08 10.12 -11.24
CA GLN A 123 -11.59 11.46 -11.55
C GLN A 123 -12.68 11.43 -12.62
N GLU A 124 -12.55 10.57 -13.64
CA GLU A 124 -13.55 10.39 -14.70
C GLU A 124 -14.83 9.70 -14.19
N ASP A 125 -14.72 8.70 -13.31
CA ASP A 125 -15.86 8.07 -12.66
C ASP A 125 -16.60 9.08 -11.77
N LEU A 126 -15.87 9.90 -10.98
CA LEU A 126 -16.48 11.03 -10.28
C LEU A 126 -17.10 12.06 -11.23
N ARG A 127 -16.60 12.23 -12.46
CA ARG A 127 -17.18 13.17 -13.43
C ARG A 127 -18.49 12.65 -14.02
N LYS A 128 -18.59 11.34 -14.25
CA LYS A 128 -19.78 10.65 -14.77
C LYS A 128 -20.91 10.53 -13.77
N ALA A 129 -20.63 10.51 -12.46
CA ALA A 129 -21.67 10.44 -11.43
C ALA A 129 -22.67 11.59 -11.54
N GLU A 130 -23.91 11.26 -11.92
CA GLU A 130 -24.99 12.21 -12.20
C GLU A 130 -25.67 12.69 -10.91
N THR A 131 -25.75 11.81 -9.91
CA THR A 131 -26.42 12.10 -8.63
C THR A 131 -25.42 12.44 -7.50
N PRO A 132 -25.80 13.29 -6.53
CA PRO A 132 -25.02 13.52 -5.32
C PRO A 132 -24.74 12.23 -4.53
N GLU A 133 -25.71 11.32 -4.46
CA GLU A 133 -25.66 10.08 -3.69
C GLU A 133 -24.63 9.11 -4.27
N GLU A 134 -24.64 8.92 -5.59
CA GLU A 134 -23.64 8.12 -6.32
C GLU A 134 -22.24 8.72 -6.17
N ARG A 135 -22.11 10.04 -6.34
CA ARG A 135 -20.83 10.73 -6.14
C ARG A 135 -20.31 10.54 -4.71
N MET A 136 -21.19 10.62 -3.71
CA MET A 136 -20.83 10.35 -2.31
C MET A 136 -20.46 8.88 -2.05
N ALA A 137 -21.10 7.92 -2.73
CA ALA A 137 -20.71 6.52 -2.65
C ALA A 137 -19.31 6.28 -3.25
N LEU A 138 -19.01 6.87 -4.40
CA LEU A 138 -17.67 6.84 -5.01
C LEU A 138 -16.62 7.53 -4.12
N ILE A 139 -16.93 8.68 -3.52
CA ILE A 139 -16.02 9.35 -2.57
C ILE A 139 -15.70 8.44 -1.36
N ARG A 140 -16.71 7.76 -0.79
CA ARG A 140 -16.50 6.80 0.31
C ARG A 140 -15.64 5.61 -0.15
N LYS A 141 -15.93 5.05 -1.33
CA LYS A 141 -15.17 3.96 -1.94
C LYS A 141 -13.71 4.35 -2.13
N PHE A 142 -13.43 5.43 -2.87
CA PHE A 142 -12.06 5.86 -3.15
C PHE A 142 -11.32 6.28 -1.88
N ARG A 143 -11.97 6.88 -0.87
CA ARG A 143 -11.33 7.11 0.44
C ARG A 143 -10.99 5.82 1.17
N ALA A 144 -11.87 4.82 1.18
CA ALA A 144 -11.59 3.52 1.80
C ALA A 144 -10.49 2.76 1.03
N GLU A 145 -10.51 2.79 -0.30
CA GLU A 145 -9.49 2.20 -1.16
C GLU A 145 -8.15 2.92 -1.02
N HIS A 146 -8.12 4.24 -0.91
CA HIS A 146 -6.89 5.01 -0.67
C HIS A 146 -6.37 4.84 0.76
N GLN A 147 -7.22 4.73 1.79
CA GLN A 147 -6.80 4.37 3.15
C GLN A 147 -6.23 2.94 3.21
N ASN A 148 -6.85 1.99 2.52
CA ASN A 148 -6.33 0.62 2.40
C ASN A 148 -5.07 0.56 1.52
N SER A 149 -4.99 1.38 0.47
CA SER A 149 -3.78 1.56 -0.35
C SER A 149 -2.66 2.19 0.46
N SER A 150 -2.94 3.16 1.33
CA SER A 150 -1.98 3.71 2.31
C SER A 150 -1.52 2.64 3.30
N ARG A 151 -2.40 1.73 3.75
CA ARG A 151 -2.00 0.56 4.56
C ARG A 151 -1.07 -0.36 3.75
N TRP A 152 -1.41 -0.72 2.51
CA TRP A 152 -0.53 -1.54 1.66
C TRP A 152 0.75 -0.82 1.20
N GLN A 153 0.76 0.51 1.08
CA GLN A 153 1.93 1.37 0.85
C GLN A 153 2.83 1.39 2.08
N ARG A 154 2.27 1.48 3.30
CA ARG A 154 3.03 1.27 4.56
C ARG A 154 3.67 -0.11 4.61
N TYR A 155 3.05 -1.13 4.00
CA TYR A 155 3.63 -2.46 3.80
C TYR A 155 4.47 -2.64 2.52
N ARG A 156 4.55 -1.66 1.61
CA ARG A 156 5.56 -1.68 0.55
C ARG A 156 6.92 -1.68 1.23
N ASN A 157 7.83 -2.46 0.66
CA ASN A 157 9.21 -2.59 1.13
C ASN A 157 9.37 -3.12 2.58
N TYR A 158 8.30 -3.63 3.21
CA TYR A 158 8.34 -4.36 4.47
C TYR A 158 9.41 -5.47 4.45
N PHE A 159 9.56 -6.17 3.32
CA PHE A 159 10.60 -7.19 3.13
C PHE A 159 12.03 -6.61 3.01
N GLU A 160 12.20 -5.40 2.48
CA GLU A 160 13.52 -4.74 2.46
C GLU A 160 13.93 -4.29 3.86
N VAL A 161 13.00 -3.75 4.65
CA VAL A 161 13.24 -3.43 6.07
C VAL A 161 13.56 -4.71 6.87
N VAL A 162 12.82 -5.80 6.66
CA VAL A 162 13.14 -7.12 7.26
C VAL A 162 14.54 -7.62 6.88
N LYS A 163 14.99 -7.43 5.63
CA LYS A 163 16.36 -7.75 5.18
C LYS A 163 17.41 -6.85 5.87
N ILE A 164 17.14 -5.55 5.98
CA ILE A 164 18.02 -4.58 6.67
C ILE A 164 18.22 -4.98 8.14
N LEU A 165 17.13 -5.37 8.81
CA LEU A 165 17.14 -5.83 10.21
C LEU A 165 17.69 -7.26 10.39
N LYS A 166 18.04 -7.95 9.30
CA LYS A 166 18.60 -9.32 9.28
C LYS A 166 17.74 -10.35 10.04
N ILE A 167 16.43 -10.15 10.04
CA ILE A 167 15.49 -11.05 10.71
C ILE A 167 15.35 -12.34 9.89
N ASP A 168 15.73 -13.49 10.45
CA ASP A 168 15.66 -14.77 9.74
C ASP A 168 14.22 -15.25 9.57
N SER A 169 13.71 -15.21 8.34
CA SER A 169 12.38 -15.71 7.99
C SER A 169 12.27 -17.24 7.97
N ARG A 170 13.40 -17.96 8.11
CA ARG A 170 13.42 -19.43 8.22
C ARG A 170 13.11 -19.90 9.64
N ASP A 171 13.35 -19.07 10.66
CA ASP A 171 13.02 -19.37 12.04
C ASP A 171 11.51 -19.75 12.19
N PRO A 172 11.15 -20.80 12.96
CA PRO A 172 9.76 -21.24 13.10
C PRO A 172 8.81 -20.19 13.68
N VAL A 173 9.26 -19.37 14.62
CA VAL A 173 8.45 -18.30 15.24
C VAL A 173 8.23 -17.18 14.22
N MET A 174 9.28 -16.72 13.56
CA MET A 174 9.17 -15.71 12.49
C MET A 174 8.25 -16.19 11.36
N ARG A 175 8.37 -17.45 10.95
CA ARG A 175 7.50 -18.06 9.94
C ARG A 175 6.02 -18.11 10.35
N ALA A 176 5.72 -18.25 11.64
CA ALA A 176 4.36 -18.13 12.16
C ALA A 176 3.87 -16.67 12.11
N LEU A 177 4.68 -15.73 12.60
CA LEU A 177 4.35 -14.30 12.63
C LEU A 177 4.12 -13.71 11.23
N PHE A 178 4.82 -14.18 10.19
CA PHE A 178 4.58 -13.74 8.82
C PHE A 178 3.28 -14.30 8.20
N ARG A 179 2.61 -15.29 8.82
CA ARG A 179 1.28 -15.78 8.38
C ARG A 179 0.12 -15.09 9.09
N ILE A 180 0.39 -14.51 10.26
CA ILE A 180 -0.61 -13.79 11.06
C ILE A 180 -0.77 -12.39 10.48
N GLN A 181 -2.02 -11.95 10.31
CA GLN A 181 -2.29 -10.57 9.89
C GLN A 181 -1.79 -9.61 10.98
N PRO A 182 -1.10 -8.50 10.65
CA PRO A 182 -0.81 -7.49 11.66
C PRO A 182 -2.11 -6.87 12.19
N PRO A 183 -2.27 -6.70 13.51
CA PRO A 183 -3.34 -5.85 14.04
C PRO A 183 -3.13 -4.41 13.57
N SER A 184 -4.20 -3.61 13.55
CA SER A 184 -4.06 -2.17 13.30
C SER A 184 -3.32 -1.50 14.46
N PRO A 185 -2.69 -0.31 14.26
CA PRO A 185 -2.01 0.41 15.34
C PRO A 185 -2.93 0.67 16.54
N GLU A 186 -4.19 1.00 16.28
CA GLU A 186 -5.21 1.32 17.28
C GLU A 186 -5.58 0.09 18.11
N LEU A 187 -5.98 -1.01 17.44
CA LEU A 187 -6.25 -2.30 18.09
C LEU A 187 -5.03 -2.82 18.86
N PHE A 188 -3.82 -2.62 18.34
CA PHE A 188 -2.60 -3.01 19.05
C PHE A 188 -2.37 -2.17 20.32
N ALA A 189 -2.58 -0.85 20.26
CA ALA A 189 -2.50 0.02 21.43
C ALA A 189 -3.54 -0.34 22.50
N GLU A 190 -4.76 -0.71 22.11
CA GLU A 190 -5.81 -1.19 23.02
C GLU A 190 -5.45 -2.53 23.69
N MET A 191 -4.91 -3.48 22.93
CA MET A 191 -4.39 -4.74 23.51
C MET A 191 -3.25 -4.50 24.50
N ILE A 192 -2.32 -3.59 24.17
CA ILE A 192 -1.20 -3.21 25.05
C ILE A 192 -1.71 -2.51 26.32
N SER A 193 -2.71 -1.64 26.22
CA SER A 193 -3.38 -0.98 27.35
C SER A 193 -4.11 -1.98 28.26
N THR A 194 -4.82 -2.94 27.66
CA THR A 194 -5.47 -4.05 28.38
C THR A 194 -4.44 -4.92 29.12
N LEU A 195 -3.32 -5.25 28.46
CA LEU A 195 -2.25 -6.01 29.08
C LEU A 195 -1.58 -5.21 30.20
N GLU A 196 -1.22 -3.94 29.99
CA GLU A 196 -0.57 -3.09 30.99
C GLU A 196 -1.39 -3.03 32.29
N LYS A 197 -2.71 -2.81 32.18
CA LYS A 197 -3.63 -2.76 33.33
C LYS A 197 -3.75 -4.08 34.09
N SER A 198 -3.37 -5.21 33.48
CA SER A 198 -3.44 -6.54 34.08
C SER A 198 -2.12 -7.01 34.71
N LEU A 199 -1.05 -6.22 34.60
CA LEU A 199 0.25 -6.61 35.16
C LEU A 199 0.28 -6.42 36.68
N PRO A 200 0.76 -7.41 37.46
CA PRO A 200 0.86 -7.31 38.92
C PRO A 200 1.98 -6.38 39.39
N VAL A 201 2.86 -5.93 38.48
CA VAL A 201 3.97 -5.02 38.75
C VAL A 201 3.86 -3.82 37.80
N PRO A 202 3.99 -2.57 38.29
CA PRO A 202 3.94 -1.40 37.43
C PRO A 202 5.08 -1.43 36.39
N VAL A 203 4.73 -1.13 35.14
CA VAL A 203 5.70 -1.09 34.03
C VAL A 203 6.71 0.03 34.27
N LYS A 204 7.99 -0.34 34.29
CA LYS A 204 9.10 0.60 34.41
C LYS A 204 9.47 1.12 33.02
N TYR A 205 9.15 2.39 32.77
CA TYR A 205 9.50 3.07 31.53
C TYR A 205 10.88 3.73 31.66
N PRO A 206 11.71 3.73 30.59
CA PRO A 206 13.03 4.36 30.63
C PRO A 206 12.98 5.91 30.61
N LYS A 207 11.83 6.50 30.24
CA LYS A 207 11.54 7.94 30.24
C LYS A 207 10.07 8.19 30.59
N SER A 208 9.63 9.44 30.64
CA SER A 208 8.21 9.77 30.79
C SER A 208 7.37 9.18 29.64
N LYS A 209 6.11 8.79 29.90
CA LYS A 209 5.22 8.21 28.87
C LYS A 209 4.97 9.14 27.68
N THR A 210 5.14 10.45 27.88
CA THR A 210 5.00 11.51 26.87
C THR A 210 6.22 11.64 25.94
N GLU A 211 7.41 11.24 26.39
CA GLU A 211 8.65 11.27 25.59
C GLU A 211 8.91 9.97 24.80
N LEU A 212 8.15 8.91 25.08
CA LEU A 212 8.34 7.60 24.46
C LEU A 212 7.50 7.43 23.20
N THR A 213 8.11 6.84 22.17
CA THR A 213 7.39 6.38 20.98
C THR A 213 6.41 5.26 21.32
N GLU A 214 5.40 5.04 20.49
CA GLU A 214 4.46 3.93 20.69
C GLU A 214 5.16 2.57 20.78
N PHE A 215 6.13 2.34 19.90
CA PHE A 215 6.96 1.13 19.93
C PHE A 215 7.69 0.96 21.28
N GLN A 216 8.32 2.01 21.80
CA GLN A 216 9.01 1.96 23.10
C GLN A 216 8.06 1.66 24.26
N ARG A 217 6.84 2.22 24.24
CA ARG A 217 5.80 1.94 25.24
C ARG A 217 5.35 0.48 25.17
N SER A 218 5.01 -0.02 23.97
CA SER A 218 4.64 -1.41 23.73
C SER A 218 5.73 -2.40 24.13
N LEU A 219 6.99 -2.09 23.79
CA LEU A 219 8.15 -2.90 24.14
C LEU A 219 8.32 -3.01 25.66
N ALA A 220 8.25 -1.89 26.40
CA ALA A 220 8.38 -1.88 27.86
C ALA A 220 7.28 -2.70 28.56
N VAL A 221 6.03 -2.60 28.09
CA VAL A 221 4.90 -3.41 28.60
C VAL A 221 5.14 -4.90 28.37
N LEU A 222 5.54 -5.30 27.15
CA LEU A 222 5.78 -6.72 26.81
C LEU A 222 7.06 -7.28 27.45
N GLN A 223 8.09 -6.46 27.65
CA GLN A 223 9.26 -6.80 28.46
C GLN A 223 8.87 -7.09 29.91
N THR A 224 8.08 -6.21 30.53
CA THR A 224 7.58 -6.39 31.91
C THR A 224 6.71 -7.65 32.00
N ALA A 225 5.79 -7.85 31.07
CA ALA A 225 4.92 -9.03 31.04
C ALA A 225 5.70 -10.35 30.92
N THR A 226 6.72 -10.40 30.04
CA THR A 226 7.59 -11.58 29.90
C THR A 226 8.55 -11.78 31.07
N GLN A 227 8.84 -10.72 31.86
CA GLN A 227 9.61 -10.83 33.09
C GLN A 227 8.78 -11.34 34.28
N VAL A 228 7.52 -10.89 34.43
CA VAL A 228 6.58 -11.40 35.43
C VAL A 228 6.40 -12.92 35.27
N LYS A 229 6.18 -13.40 34.03
CA LYS A 229 6.14 -14.84 33.67
C LYS A 229 7.33 -15.65 34.23
N ARG A 230 8.50 -15.01 34.39
CA ARG A 230 9.73 -15.65 34.90
C ARG A 230 9.86 -15.56 36.43
N GLN A 231 9.36 -14.51 37.06
CA GLN A 231 9.49 -14.31 38.52
C GLN A 231 8.50 -15.16 39.32
N GLU A 232 7.29 -15.37 38.83
CA GLU A 232 6.26 -16.19 39.50
C GLU A 232 6.62 -17.69 39.59
N LYS A 233 7.50 -18.18 38.71
CA LYS A 233 7.82 -19.61 38.57
C LYS A 233 9.33 -19.91 38.66
N GLY A 234 9.86 -19.86 39.88
CA GLY A 234 11.22 -20.33 40.21
C GLY A 234 11.44 -21.86 40.13
N LYS A 235 10.59 -22.61 39.40
CA LYS A 235 10.70 -24.05 39.16
C LYS A 235 10.46 -24.33 37.67
N ALA A 236 11.36 -25.09 37.05
CA ALA A 236 11.63 -24.97 35.61
C ALA A 236 10.82 -25.90 34.68
N GLU A 237 9.84 -26.66 35.18
CA GLU A 237 9.27 -27.80 34.42
C GLU A 237 7.82 -27.60 33.92
N GLU A 238 7.04 -26.65 34.46
CA GLU A 238 5.67 -26.32 33.98
C GLU A 238 5.63 -24.96 33.26
N LEU A 239 6.27 -24.92 32.09
CA LEU A 239 6.77 -23.70 31.43
C LEU A 239 5.74 -22.80 30.69
N ASP A 240 4.47 -23.19 30.56
CA ASP A 240 3.63 -22.67 29.46
C ASP A 240 2.25 -22.06 29.76
N ALA A 241 1.53 -22.61 30.74
CA ALA A 241 0.07 -22.61 30.67
C ALA A 241 -0.59 -21.22 30.78
N ASP A 242 -0.20 -20.39 31.74
CA ASP A 242 -1.11 -19.36 32.29
C ASP A 242 -0.82 -17.90 31.94
N TRP A 243 0.16 -17.64 31.07
CA TRP A 243 0.40 -16.28 30.55
C TRP A 243 0.05 -16.18 29.05
N PRO A 244 -0.68 -15.14 28.59
CA PRO A 244 -1.38 -14.15 29.42
C PRO A 244 -2.58 -14.77 30.17
N GLY A 245 -2.93 -14.16 31.30
CA GLY A 245 -4.03 -14.63 32.16
C GLY A 245 -5.37 -14.63 31.44
N GLU A 246 -6.30 -15.47 31.89
CA GLU A 246 -7.56 -15.74 31.19
C GLU A 246 -8.40 -14.49 30.94
N GLU A 247 -8.53 -13.60 31.92
CA GLU A 247 -9.22 -12.31 31.79
C GLU A 247 -8.64 -11.45 30.64
N VAL A 248 -7.32 -11.46 30.45
CA VAL A 248 -6.65 -10.73 29.36
C VAL A 248 -6.96 -11.38 28.02
N VAL A 249 -6.99 -12.71 27.96
CA VAL A 249 -7.37 -13.44 26.74
C VAL A 249 -8.80 -13.12 26.34
N THR A 250 -9.74 -13.19 27.28
CA THR A 250 -11.16 -12.86 27.04
C THR A 250 -11.32 -11.43 26.56
N LYS A 251 -10.67 -10.45 27.20
CA LYS A 251 -10.72 -9.04 26.77
C LYS A 251 -10.11 -8.83 25.39
N VAL A 252 -8.96 -9.44 25.09
CA VAL A 252 -8.32 -9.34 23.77
C VAL A 252 -9.17 -10.00 22.68
N PHE A 253 -9.82 -11.13 22.96
CA PHE A 253 -10.76 -11.76 22.02
C PHE A 253 -12.02 -10.92 21.81
N ALA A 254 -12.54 -10.22 22.84
CA ALA A 254 -13.61 -9.25 22.66
C ALA A 254 -13.19 -8.09 21.74
N LEU A 255 -11.98 -7.54 21.91
CA LEU A 255 -11.42 -6.54 20.99
C LEU A 255 -11.29 -7.06 19.54
N PHE A 256 -10.99 -8.35 19.36
CA PHE A 256 -10.97 -8.98 18.03
C PHE A 256 -12.37 -9.09 17.41
N GLU A 257 -13.40 -9.38 18.18
CA GLU A 257 -14.79 -9.41 17.70
C GLU A 257 -15.27 -7.99 17.34
N GLU A 258 -15.06 -7.01 18.21
CA GLU A 258 -15.43 -5.61 18.02
C GLU A 258 -14.78 -4.99 16.78
N ASN A 259 -13.46 -5.20 16.60
CA ASN A 259 -12.70 -4.69 15.45
C ASN A 259 -12.81 -5.58 14.19
N GLN A 260 -13.67 -6.61 14.20
CA GLN A 260 -13.81 -7.62 13.12
C GLN A 260 -12.48 -8.27 12.70
N TYR A 261 -11.49 -8.30 13.59
CA TYR A 261 -10.14 -8.72 13.29
C TYR A 261 -10.05 -10.26 13.28
N ARG A 262 -9.33 -10.79 12.28
CA ARG A 262 -9.10 -12.21 12.07
C ARG A 262 -7.59 -12.46 11.95
N PRO A 263 -6.91 -12.87 13.05
CA PRO A 263 -5.45 -12.94 13.06
C PRO A 263 -4.90 -14.04 12.14
N ILE A 264 -5.60 -15.17 12.03
CA ILE A 264 -5.22 -16.27 11.15
C ILE A 264 -5.91 -16.04 9.80
N ARG A 265 -5.11 -15.74 8.78
CA ARG A 265 -5.58 -15.63 7.40
C ARG A 265 -5.97 -17.03 6.90
N ASP A 266 -7.15 -17.18 6.31
CA ASP A 266 -7.53 -18.49 5.78
C ASP A 266 -6.58 -18.89 4.65
N SER A 267 -6.14 -20.14 4.69
CA SER A 267 -5.09 -20.67 3.82
C SER A 267 -5.57 -20.97 2.40
N GLY A 268 -6.87 -20.87 2.14
CA GLY A 268 -7.49 -21.03 0.81
C GLY A 268 -7.01 -20.01 -0.22
N ASP A 269 -6.90 -18.73 0.15
CA ASP A 269 -6.66 -17.63 -0.80
C ASP A 269 -5.28 -17.64 -1.48
N MET A 270 -4.30 -18.33 -0.90
CA MET A 270 -2.95 -18.47 -1.48
C MET A 270 -2.91 -19.46 -2.66
N ARG A 271 -4.00 -20.19 -2.93
CA ARG A 271 -4.16 -21.05 -4.12
C ARG A 271 -5.32 -20.56 -4.98
N GLY A 272 -5.14 -19.38 -5.59
CA GLY A 272 -5.99 -18.89 -6.66
C GLY A 272 -5.95 -19.79 -7.90
N GLY A 273 -6.71 -20.89 -7.88
CA GLY A 273 -7.25 -21.52 -9.08
C GLY A 273 -8.45 -20.69 -9.57
N PRO A 274 -8.66 -20.54 -10.90
CA PRO A 274 -9.62 -19.58 -11.45
C PRO A 274 -11.11 -19.90 -11.20
N ASP A 275 -11.45 -21.06 -10.62
CA ASP A 275 -12.83 -21.55 -10.50
C ASP A 275 -13.54 -21.29 -9.16
N ASN A 276 -12.89 -20.67 -8.16
CA ASN A 276 -13.57 -20.33 -6.90
C ASN A 276 -14.55 -19.16 -7.07
N ARG A 277 -15.78 -19.50 -7.47
CA ARG A 277 -16.90 -18.58 -7.63
C ARG A 277 -17.29 -17.94 -6.30
N ARG A 278 -16.97 -16.64 -6.18
CA ARG A 278 -17.74 -15.57 -5.51
C ARG A 278 -18.86 -16.04 -4.56
N GLY A 279 -18.61 -15.95 -3.25
CA GLY A 279 -19.60 -16.23 -2.20
C GLY A 279 -19.02 -15.94 -0.80
N ASP A 280 -18.37 -16.94 -0.20
CA ASP A 280 -18.08 -17.00 1.25
C ASP A 280 -16.63 -16.65 1.65
N LEU A 281 -15.90 -15.90 0.81
CA LEU A 281 -14.42 -15.78 0.82
C LEU A 281 -13.79 -14.95 1.97
N PHE A 282 -14.47 -14.75 3.10
CA PHE A 282 -13.92 -13.99 4.25
C PHE A 282 -14.02 -14.71 5.60
N ASN A 283 -14.66 -15.88 5.65
CA ASN A 283 -14.88 -16.61 6.90
C ASN A 283 -13.71 -17.53 7.25
N GLY A 284 -12.60 -16.92 7.71
CA GLY A 284 -11.67 -17.62 8.58
C GLY A 284 -12.41 -18.19 9.82
N PRO A 285 -11.87 -19.21 10.50
CA PRO A 285 -12.58 -19.91 11.57
C PRO A 285 -13.09 -18.91 12.62
N ASP A 286 -14.36 -19.06 13.00
CA ASP A 286 -14.98 -18.24 14.04
C ASP A 286 -14.08 -18.26 15.29
N LEU A 287 -13.84 -17.08 15.88
CA LEU A 287 -12.99 -16.94 17.05
C LEU A 287 -13.48 -17.83 18.20
N LYS A 288 -14.80 -18.07 18.26
CA LYS A 288 -15.50 -18.95 19.21
C LYS A 288 -15.19 -20.44 19.02
N MET A 289 -14.72 -20.85 17.84
CA MET A 289 -14.25 -22.22 17.56
C MET A 289 -12.78 -22.45 17.94
N ILE A 290 -12.03 -21.38 18.29
CA ILE A 290 -10.67 -21.53 18.80
C ILE A 290 -10.75 -22.06 20.24
N ARG A 291 -10.36 -23.32 20.44
CA ARG A 291 -10.27 -23.97 21.76
C ARG A 291 -9.52 -23.07 22.76
N PRO A 292 -9.93 -22.99 24.05
CA PRO A 292 -9.28 -22.14 25.06
C PRO A 292 -7.76 -22.32 25.15
N ASP A 293 -7.27 -23.58 25.04
CA ASP A 293 -5.83 -23.89 25.01
C ASP A 293 -5.07 -23.22 23.84
N ARG A 294 -5.75 -22.99 22.71
CA ARG A 294 -5.19 -22.26 21.56
C ARG A 294 -5.38 -20.75 21.67
N GLN A 295 -6.40 -20.25 22.36
CA GLN A 295 -6.67 -18.80 22.47
C GLN A 295 -5.47 -18.05 23.08
N ARG A 296 -4.91 -18.56 24.19
CA ARG A 296 -3.67 -18.03 24.80
C ARG A 296 -2.52 -17.96 23.79
N SER A 297 -2.33 -19.00 22.99
CA SER A 297 -1.30 -19.03 21.94
C SER A 297 -1.56 -18.00 20.84
N VAL A 298 -2.81 -17.83 20.39
CA VAL A 298 -3.19 -16.80 19.42
C VAL A 298 -2.88 -15.40 19.96
N VAL A 299 -3.21 -15.09 21.23
CA VAL A 299 -2.86 -13.81 21.84
C VAL A 299 -1.34 -13.60 21.91
N LYS A 300 -0.57 -14.60 22.39
CA LYS A 300 0.92 -14.55 22.42
C LYS A 300 1.48 -14.16 21.04
N PHE A 301 1.02 -14.80 19.97
CA PHE A 301 1.50 -14.54 18.62
C PHE A 301 0.97 -13.24 17.99
N VAL A 302 -0.26 -12.80 18.29
CA VAL A 302 -0.79 -11.51 17.84
C VAL A 302 -0.05 -10.35 18.50
N LEU A 303 0.23 -10.45 19.81
CA LEU A 303 1.04 -9.47 20.52
C LEU A 303 2.46 -9.39 19.94
N ALA A 304 3.10 -10.54 19.71
CA ALA A 304 4.40 -10.64 19.05
C ALA A 304 4.38 -10.06 17.62
N LYS A 305 3.32 -10.29 16.86
CA LYS A 305 3.17 -9.76 15.50
C LYS A 305 2.97 -8.25 15.50
N GLY A 306 2.14 -7.71 16.40
CA GLY A 306 1.96 -6.26 16.52
C GLY A 306 3.24 -5.55 16.94
N LEU A 307 4.02 -6.11 17.89
CA LEU A 307 5.32 -5.56 18.28
C LEU A 307 6.32 -5.58 17.11
N LEU A 308 6.44 -6.72 16.41
CA LEU A 308 7.25 -6.84 15.19
C LEU A 308 6.84 -5.79 14.14
N ASN A 309 5.54 -5.56 14.00
CA ASN A 309 4.99 -4.62 13.02
C ASN A 309 5.33 -3.16 13.39
N GLN A 310 5.08 -2.75 14.64
CA GLN A 310 5.46 -1.43 15.13
C GLN A 310 6.97 -1.18 15.00
N TRP A 311 7.81 -2.19 15.27
CA TRP A 311 9.25 -2.08 15.06
C TRP A 311 9.60 -1.82 13.59
N ILE A 312 9.10 -2.64 12.67
CA ILE A 312 9.37 -2.49 11.23
C ILE A 312 8.86 -1.15 10.68
N MET A 313 7.71 -0.65 11.15
CA MET A 313 7.23 0.69 10.76
C MET A 313 8.15 1.79 11.34
N THR A 314 8.56 1.69 12.60
CA THR A 314 9.47 2.68 13.22
C THR A 314 10.81 2.75 12.48
N VAL A 315 11.39 1.60 12.12
CA VAL A 315 12.62 1.52 11.31
C VAL A 315 12.41 2.13 9.94
N ARG A 316 11.27 1.85 9.29
CA ARG A 316 10.94 2.43 7.99
C ARG A 316 10.90 3.95 8.09
N ASP A 317 10.18 4.50 9.07
CA ASP A 317 10.05 5.96 9.26
C ASP A 317 11.42 6.63 9.54
N GLU A 318 12.34 5.94 10.25
CA GLU A 318 13.72 6.36 10.46
C GLU A 318 14.54 6.35 9.14
N LEU A 319 14.44 5.27 8.35
CA LEU A 319 15.11 5.16 7.04
C LEU A 319 14.52 6.12 5.99
N ASP A 320 13.22 6.44 6.08
CA ASP A 320 12.55 7.38 5.18
C ASP A 320 13.06 8.81 5.40
N GLN A 321 13.41 9.20 6.63
CA GLN A 321 14.07 10.46 6.97
C GLN A 321 15.51 10.59 6.46
N LEU A 322 16.21 9.48 6.18
CA LEU A 322 17.56 9.52 5.61
C LEU A 322 17.51 9.98 4.15
N THR A 323 18.14 11.11 3.85
CA THR A 323 18.30 11.60 2.48
C THR A 323 19.49 10.91 1.80
N VAL A 324 19.28 10.38 0.60
CA VAL A 324 20.34 9.83 -0.25
C VAL A 324 20.33 10.60 -1.57
N PRO A 325 21.45 11.21 -1.99
CA PRO A 325 21.52 11.91 -3.27
C PRO A 325 21.20 10.99 -4.46
N GLU A 326 20.46 11.53 -5.45
CA GLU A 326 20.02 10.76 -6.62
C GLU A 326 21.20 10.25 -7.47
N ASP A 327 22.30 10.99 -7.54
CA ASP A 327 23.52 10.56 -8.23
C ASP A 327 24.17 9.33 -7.58
N GLN A 328 24.06 9.19 -6.25
CA GLN A 328 24.53 8.01 -5.53
C GLN A 328 23.61 6.81 -5.77
N LEU A 329 22.29 7.02 -5.81
CA LEU A 329 21.34 5.97 -6.16
C LEU A 329 21.53 5.49 -7.60
N GLN A 330 21.78 6.39 -8.56
CA GLN A 330 22.07 6.04 -9.95
C GLN A 330 23.37 5.21 -10.05
N LYS A 331 24.48 5.68 -9.47
CA LYS A 331 25.74 4.93 -9.44
C LYS A 331 25.57 3.55 -8.79
N PHE A 332 24.81 3.49 -7.69
CA PHE A 332 24.51 2.22 -7.03
C PHE A 332 23.68 1.29 -7.93
N PHE A 333 22.64 1.80 -8.60
CA PHE A 333 21.85 1.05 -9.57
C PHE A 333 22.74 0.46 -10.68
N GLU A 334 23.71 1.22 -11.20
CA GLU A 334 24.67 0.74 -12.19
C GLU A 334 25.53 -0.43 -11.67
N THR A 335 25.88 -0.46 -10.37
CA THR A 335 26.60 -1.59 -9.75
C THR A 335 25.76 -2.85 -9.48
N LEU A 336 24.43 -2.76 -9.51
CA LEU A 336 23.55 -3.91 -9.24
C LEU A 336 23.68 -5.02 -10.29
N SER A 337 23.40 -6.26 -9.87
CA SER A 337 23.34 -7.39 -10.80
C SER A 337 22.20 -7.21 -11.80
N SER A 338 22.29 -7.84 -12.98
CA SER A 338 21.19 -7.84 -13.96
C SER A 338 19.88 -8.32 -13.36
N LYS A 339 19.94 -9.37 -12.52
CA LYS A 339 18.76 -9.88 -11.81
C LYS A 339 18.10 -8.83 -10.92
N ASP A 340 18.89 -8.09 -10.14
CA ASP A 340 18.35 -7.09 -9.20
C ASP A 340 17.79 -5.88 -9.97
N LYS A 341 18.44 -5.47 -11.06
CA LYS A 341 17.93 -4.46 -12.01
C LYS A 341 16.60 -4.90 -12.62
N ASP A 342 16.52 -6.12 -13.13
CA ASP A 342 15.29 -6.71 -13.70
C ASP A 342 14.19 -6.91 -12.64
N GLU A 343 14.54 -7.04 -11.35
CA GLU A 343 13.56 -7.09 -10.25
C GLU A 343 13.02 -5.69 -9.95
N LEU A 344 13.89 -4.69 -9.84
CA LEU A 344 13.53 -3.28 -9.63
C LEU A 344 12.68 -2.71 -10.77
N LEU A 345 13.03 -2.98 -12.02
CA LEU A 345 12.34 -2.46 -13.22
C LEU A 345 10.92 -3.03 -13.43
N LYS A 346 10.47 -3.99 -12.61
CA LYS A 346 9.07 -4.47 -12.60
C LYS A 346 8.13 -3.55 -11.80
N HIS A 347 8.68 -2.60 -11.06
CA HIS A 347 7.94 -1.71 -10.17
C HIS A 347 7.73 -0.33 -10.82
N PRO A 348 6.65 0.40 -10.45
CA PRO A 348 6.49 1.80 -10.82
C PRO A 348 7.69 2.65 -10.39
N PRO A 349 8.00 3.77 -11.07
CA PRO A 349 9.20 4.58 -10.80
C PRO A 349 9.38 4.97 -9.34
N GLU A 350 8.29 5.28 -8.63
CA GLU A 350 8.31 5.69 -7.23
C GLU A 350 8.69 4.51 -6.31
N GLU A 351 8.13 3.32 -6.54
CA GLU A 351 8.48 2.12 -5.77
C GLU A 351 9.90 1.62 -6.11
N LEU A 352 10.34 1.79 -7.37
CA LEU A 352 11.71 1.50 -7.79
C LEU A 352 12.71 2.37 -7.02
N GLN A 353 12.51 3.69 -6.97
CA GLN A 353 13.39 4.60 -6.24
C GLN A 353 13.41 4.30 -4.73
N GLU A 354 12.25 4.05 -4.12
CA GLU A 354 12.13 3.70 -2.70
C GLU A 354 12.88 2.39 -2.36
N ARG A 355 12.75 1.35 -3.20
CA ARG A 355 13.51 0.10 -3.04
C ARG A 355 15.00 0.27 -3.24
N LEU A 356 15.40 1.02 -4.27
CA LEU A 356 16.80 1.30 -4.57
C LEU A 356 17.46 2.03 -3.39
N LYS A 357 16.75 2.99 -2.77
CA LYS A 357 17.17 3.67 -1.53
C LYS A 357 17.37 2.68 -0.38
N PHE A 358 16.41 1.79 -0.10
CA PHE A 358 16.58 0.81 0.99
C PHE A 358 17.69 -0.21 0.71
N MET A 359 17.84 -0.66 -0.54
CA MET A 359 18.96 -1.52 -0.95
C MET A 359 20.32 -0.84 -0.76
N TYR A 360 20.42 0.46 -1.08
CA TYR A 360 21.61 1.26 -0.83
C TYR A 360 21.90 1.40 0.67
N LEU A 361 20.91 1.84 1.46
CA LEU A 361 21.03 2.09 2.89
C LEU A 361 21.45 0.84 3.68
N ARG A 362 20.97 -0.36 3.30
CA ARG A 362 21.39 -1.65 3.90
C ARG A 362 22.90 -1.71 4.13
N ASP A 363 23.67 -1.33 3.11
CA ASP A 363 25.12 -1.46 3.10
C ASP A 363 25.83 -0.14 3.45
N HIS A 364 25.19 1.02 3.22
CA HIS A 364 25.78 2.36 3.37
C HIS A 364 25.32 3.20 4.59
N MET A 365 24.42 2.69 5.45
CA MET A 365 24.06 3.35 6.71
C MET A 365 25.29 3.69 7.58
N THR A 366 25.19 4.79 8.34
CA THR A 366 26.18 5.16 9.36
C THR A 366 26.30 4.07 10.43
N LYS A 367 27.48 4.00 11.07
CA LYS A 367 27.76 2.99 12.10
C LYS A 367 26.80 3.09 13.29
N ASP A 368 26.36 4.30 13.63
CA ASP A 368 25.51 4.53 14.81
C ASP A 368 24.04 4.17 14.54
N VAL A 369 23.49 4.51 13.37
CA VAL A 369 22.17 4.01 12.93
C VAL A 369 22.18 2.48 12.88
N ARG A 370 23.20 1.88 12.25
CA ARG A 370 23.35 0.42 12.18
C ARG A 370 23.46 -0.22 13.57
N ARG A 371 24.11 0.42 14.53
CA ARG A 371 24.19 -0.06 15.93
C ARG A 371 22.82 0.00 16.60
N SER A 372 22.17 1.17 16.57
CA SER A 372 20.82 1.40 17.12
C SER A 372 19.80 0.37 16.60
N LEU A 373 19.71 0.20 15.27
CA LEU A 373 18.82 -0.76 14.65
C LEU A 373 19.13 -2.21 15.07
N SER A 374 20.41 -2.57 15.23
CA SER A 374 20.82 -3.92 15.66
C SER A 374 20.47 -4.19 17.11
N GLU A 375 20.65 -3.22 18.01
CA GLU A 375 20.34 -3.31 19.43
C GLU A 375 18.83 -3.42 19.65
N ASN A 376 18.05 -2.51 19.08
CA ASN A 376 16.60 -2.51 19.13
C ASN A 376 15.99 -3.77 18.49
N THR A 377 16.53 -4.26 17.38
CA THR A 377 16.10 -5.54 16.78
C THR A 377 16.38 -6.71 17.72
N ARG A 378 17.58 -6.78 18.32
CA ARG A 378 17.94 -7.85 19.25
C ARG A 378 16.99 -7.87 20.46
N GLU A 379 16.67 -6.72 21.03
CA GLU A 379 15.72 -6.63 22.15
C GLU A 379 14.30 -7.03 21.74
N THR A 380 13.82 -6.53 20.60
CA THR A 380 12.52 -6.89 20.04
C THR A 380 12.41 -8.40 19.79
N MET A 381 13.42 -9.01 19.16
CA MET A 381 13.44 -10.45 18.92
C MET A 381 13.50 -11.25 20.22
N GLN A 382 14.27 -10.83 21.23
CA GLN A 382 14.28 -11.49 22.53
C GLN A 382 12.89 -11.50 23.19
N VAL A 383 12.13 -10.40 23.11
CA VAL A 383 10.78 -10.30 23.67
C VAL A 383 9.82 -11.19 22.88
N ILE A 384 9.88 -11.16 21.54
CA ILE A 384 9.11 -12.05 20.65
C ILE A 384 9.39 -13.53 20.95
N THR A 385 10.64 -13.94 21.05
CA THR A 385 11.02 -15.32 21.38
C THR A 385 10.55 -15.72 22.77
N ARG A 386 10.58 -14.82 23.78
CA ARG A 386 10.04 -15.11 25.13
C ARG A 386 8.52 -15.24 25.17
N MET A 387 7.80 -14.47 24.36
CA MET A 387 6.34 -14.59 24.21
C MET A 387 5.96 -15.90 23.50
N ALA A 388 6.70 -16.26 22.44
CA ALA A 388 6.51 -17.51 21.71
C ALA A 388 7.07 -18.73 22.43
N ALA A 389 7.93 -18.57 23.45
CA ALA A 389 8.52 -19.67 24.21
C ALA A 389 7.41 -20.53 24.84
N GLY A 390 7.33 -21.78 24.36
CA GLY A 390 6.34 -22.77 24.74
C GLY A 390 5.09 -22.84 23.86
N ALA A 391 4.76 -21.75 23.15
CA ALA A 391 3.71 -21.80 22.14
C ALA A 391 4.21 -22.55 20.89
N ASP A 392 3.66 -23.74 20.63
CA ASP A 392 3.95 -24.53 19.43
C ASP A 392 3.58 -23.75 18.15
N PRO A 393 4.56 -23.30 17.34
CA PRO A 393 4.28 -22.52 16.14
C PRO A 393 3.49 -23.34 15.11
N GLY A 394 3.64 -24.67 15.11
CA GLY A 394 2.87 -25.60 14.29
C GLY A 394 1.39 -25.55 14.63
N ARG A 395 1.00 -25.52 15.90
CA ARG A 395 -0.43 -25.50 16.32
C ARG A 395 -1.17 -24.21 15.99
N VAL A 396 -0.45 -23.09 15.85
CA VAL A 396 -1.05 -21.79 15.45
C VAL A 396 -1.16 -21.69 13.92
N ILE A 397 -0.23 -22.32 13.20
CA ILE A 397 -0.20 -22.34 11.73
C ILE A 397 -1.12 -23.41 11.13
N GLU A 398 -1.18 -24.60 11.74
CA GLU A 398 -2.00 -25.71 11.27
C GLU A 398 -3.43 -25.56 11.80
N GLY A 399 -4.26 -24.97 10.93
CA GLY A 399 -5.70 -24.91 11.11
C GLY A 399 -6.32 -26.30 11.36
N PRO A 400 -7.54 -26.35 11.92
CA PRO A 400 -8.09 -27.56 12.56
C PRO A 400 -8.24 -28.80 11.65
N PHE A 401 -8.11 -28.65 10.33
CA PHE A 401 -8.40 -29.69 9.33
C PHE A 401 -7.23 -30.57 8.88
N ARG A 402 -6.00 -30.37 9.39
CA ARG A 402 -4.83 -31.20 8.96
C ARG A 402 -4.58 -32.48 9.75
N GLN A 403 -5.21 -32.67 10.91
CA GLN A 403 -5.10 -33.92 11.68
C GLN A 403 -6.07 -35.00 11.20
N ARG A 404 -6.04 -35.35 9.91
CA ARG A 404 -6.62 -36.62 9.44
C ARG A 404 -5.83 -37.21 8.27
N ASN A 405 -5.38 -38.44 8.49
CA ASN A 405 -4.56 -39.32 7.64
C ASN A 405 -3.08 -38.94 7.50
N GLY A 406 -2.24 -39.93 7.83
CA GLY A 406 -0.79 -39.77 7.96
C GLY A 406 -0.04 -39.72 6.64
N GLY A 407 1.21 -39.26 6.73
CA GLY A 407 2.13 -39.14 5.61
C GLY A 407 2.73 -37.74 5.56
N THR A 408 3.95 -37.60 6.06
CA THR A 408 4.71 -36.34 6.13
C THR A 408 5.17 -35.88 4.74
N ARG A 409 4.22 -35.58 3.85
CA ARG A 409 4.51 -35.01 2.54
C ARG A 409 4.75 -33.52 2.71
N GLY A 410 5.98 -33.19 3.07
CA GLY A 410 6.44 -31.82 3.35
C GLY A 410 5.95 -30.86 2.28
N GLY A 411 5.20 -29.84 2.71
CA GLY A 411 4.63 -28.84 1.81
C GLY A 411 5.72 -28.09 1.09
N ARG A 412 5.98 -28.45 -0.18
CA ARG A 412 6.87 -27.70 -1.06
C ARG A 412 6.27 -26.32 -1.29
N PHE A 413 6.75 -25.35 -0.52
CA PHE A 413 6.67 -23.95 -0.92
C PHE A 413 7.41 -23.79 -2.25
N LEU A 414 6.81 -23.05 -3.18
CA LEU A 414 7.48 -22.65 -4.40
C LEU A 414 8.69 -21.80 -4.03
N ASN A 415 9.86 -22.22 -4.50
CA ASN A 415 11.07 -21.42 -4.46
C ASN A 415 10.80 -20.14 -5.29
N PRO A 416 11.08 -18.91 -4.79
CA PRO A 416 10.82 -17.67 -5.54
C PRO A 416 11.43 -17.63 -6.94
N ASN A 417 12.46 -18.45 -7.20
CA ASN A 417 13.16 -18.53 -8.48
C ASN A 417 12.41 -19.27 -9.61
N GLY A 418 11.10 -19.55 -9.51
CA GLY A 418 10.23 -19.94 -10.63
C GLY A 418 10.51 -21.26 -11.36
N ARG A 419 11.60 -21.97 -11.03
CA ARG A 419 11.97 -23.22 -11.68
C ARG A 419 11.02 -24.36 -11.29
N ARG A 420 10.08 -24.66 -12.19
CA ARG A 420 9.54 -26.02 -12.32
C ARG A 420 10.73 -26.97 -12.50
N PRO A 421 10.80 -28.11 -11.79
CA PRO A 421 11.62 -29.21 -12.23
C PRO A 421 11.02 -29.70 -13.56
N ASN A 422 11.75 -29.49 -14.66
CA ASN A 422 11.39 -30.09 -15.94
C ASN A 422 11.52 -31.61 -15.83
N GLY A 423 10.39 -32.32 -15.77
CA GLY A 423 10.23 -33.46 -16.68
C GLY A 423 9.90 -32.89 -18.06
N PRO A 424 10.36 -33.50 -19.16
CA PRO A 424 10.09 -34.92 -19.42
C PRO A 424 11.28 -35.71 -20.02
N GLY A 425 11.06 -37.00 -20.28
CA GLY A 425 11.92 -37.83 -21.14
C GLY A 425 12.91 -38.70 -20.36
N GLY A 426 12.69 -40.02 -20.38
CA GLY A 426 13.53 -40.96 -19.63
C GLY A 426 13.02 -42.40 -19.57
N ARG A 427 12.35 -42.89 -20.63
CA ARG A 427 12.30 -44.35 -20.85
C ARG A 427 13.69 -44.79 -21.29
N GLY A 428 14.56 -45.06 -20.33
CA GLY A 428 15.79 -45.81 -20.54
C GLY A 428 15.46 -47.28 -20.47
N GLU A 429 15.75 -48.01 -21.55
CA GLU A 429 15.65 -49.47 -21.59
C GLU A 429 16.57 -50.07 -20.52
N ARG A 430 16.05 -51.03 -19.74
CA ARG A 430 16.91 -51.88 -18.93
C ARG A 430 17.43 -52.96 -19.84
N ASN A 431 18.68 -52.81 -20.28
CA ASN A 431 19.39 -53.94 -20.86
C ASN A 431 19.41 -55.09 -19.84
N ARG A 432 19.11 -56.28 -20.38
CA ARG A 432 19.52 -57.56 -19.82
C ARG A 432 21.05 -57.68 -19.81
N GLU A 433 21.50 -58.74 -19.18
CA GLU A 433 22.88 -59.23 -19.06
C GLU A 433 23.56 -58.84 -17.74
N ASP A 434 24.42 -59.74 -17.27
CA ASP A 434 25.08 -59.80 -15.97
C ASP A 434 24.19 -60.20 -14.76
N GLU A 435 23.63 -61.40 -14.85
CA GLU A 435 23.48 -62.30 -13.68
C GLU A 435 24.88 -62.90 -13.37
N PRO A 436 25.22 -63.08 -12.09
CA PRO A 436 25.56 -64.45 -11.70
C PRO A 436 24.80 -64.93 -10.46
N GLU A 437 24.69 -66.25 -10.43
CA GLU A 437 23.86 -67.08 -9.55
C GLU A 437 24.15 -66.94 -8.04
N ASP A 438 23.22 -67.55 -7.28
CA ASP A 438 23.27 -67.97 -5.87
C ASP A 438 22.66 -67.06 -4.78
N ARG A 439 21.41 -67.38 -4.41
CA ARG A 439 21.08 -67.91 -3.05
C ARG A 439 19.63 -68.39 -2.88
N LYS A 440 19.54 -69.70 -2.61
CA LYS A 440 18.47 -70.53 -2.00
C LYS A 440 17.26 -69.79 -1.35
N PRO A 441 16.01 -70.20 -1.63
CA PRO A 441 14.84 -69.80 -0.85
C PRO A 441 14.72 -70.64 0.43
N GLY A 442 14.56 -70.00 1.60
CA GLY A 442 14.39 -70.72 2.87
C GLY A 442 14.51 -69.86 4.12
N ALA A 443 13.50 -69.03 4.39
CA ALA A 443 13.29 -68.42 5.71
C ALA A 443 11.82 -68.00 5.86
N GLU A 444 11.05 -68.76 6.63
CA GLU A 444 9.66 -68.46 6.95
C GLU A 444 9.57 -67.22 7.87
N ARG A 445 8.55 -66.38 7.67
CA ARG A 445 8.22 -65.30 8.62
C ARG A 445 7.29 -65.84 9.72
N PRO A 446 7.60 -65.64 11.01
CA PRO A 446 6.68 -66.03 12.09
C PRO A 446 5.35 -65.28 12.01
N ARG A 447 4.24 -65.99 12.17
CA ARG A 447 2.90 -65.40 12.36
C ARG A 447 2.70 -65.01 13.83
N PRO A 448 1.97 -63.92 14.14
CA PRO A 448 1.58 -63.59 15.52
C PRO A 448 0.66 -64.67 16.12
N ARG A 449 0.78 -64.91 17.43
CA ARG A 449 -0.07 -65.86 18.18
C ARG A 449 -1.49 -65.36 18.38
N ASP A 450 -2.44 -66.28 18.28
CA ASP A 450 -3.82 -66.09 18.75
C ASP A 450 -3.90 -65.98 20.28
N ARG A 451 -4.93 -65.28 20.76
CA ARG A 451 -5.30 -65.23 22.18
C ARG A 451 -6.23 -66.40 22.49
N GLN A 452 -5.97 -67.12 23.58
CA GLN A 452 -7.01 -67.88 24.29
C GLN A 452 -7.65 -67.01 25.38
N PRO A 453 -8.90 -67.27 25.77
CA PRO A 453 -9.58 -66.61 26.88
C PRO A 453 -9.33 -67.35 28.20
N ASP A 454 -9.27 -66.61 29.30
CA ASP A 454 -9.36 -67.15 30.66
C ASP A 454 -10.82 -67.23 31.13
N ALA A 455 -11.06 -68.07 32.14
CA ALA A 455 -12.36 -68.41 32.72
C ALA A 455 -12.84 -67.43 33.81
#